data_AF-A0A8S2WHS8-F1
#
_entry.id   AF-A0A8S2WHS8-F1
#
_cell.length_a   1.000
_cell.length_b   1.000
_cell.length_c   1.000
_cell.angle_alpha   90.00
_cell.angle_beta   90.00
_cell.angle_gamma   90.00
#
_symmetry.space_group_name_H-M   'P 1'
#
loop_
_entity.id
_entity.type
_entity.pdbx_description
1 polymer ?
#
loop_
_entity_poly.entity_id
_entity_poly.type
_entity_poly.pdbx_seq_one_letter_code
_entity_poly.pdbx_strand_id
1 'polypeptide(L)'
;ERLEGYSGSDITSVCRDAAMMPMRRITEKLSMSQIQNIPQEVKEQFHSPSNMEDFTNAISKISSSVSKTVLIKYEEWMKEFGSS
;
A
#
# COMPACT_ATOMS: atom_id res chain seq x y z
N GLU A 1 4.57 7.60 13.72
CA GLU A 1 3.18 7.70 14.21
C GLU A 1 2.11 7.28 13.19
N ARG A 2 2.15 7.66 11.90
CA ARG A 2 1.03 7.40 10.96
C ARG A 2 0.71 5.92 10.62
N LEU A 3 1.62 4.98 10.87
CA LEU A 3 1.46 3.55 10.58
C LEU A 3 1.39 2.68 11.85
N GLU A 4 1.15 3.29 13.00
CA GLU A 4 0.98 2.54 14.24
C GLU A 4 -0.25 1.60 14.14
N GLY A 5 -0.07 0.34 14.52
CA GLY A 5 -1.10 -0.70 14.41
C GLY A 5 -1.16 -1.41 13.05
N TYR A 6 -0.35 -1.01 12.07
CA TYR A 6 -0.25 -1.72 10.78
C TYR A 6 0.57 -3.00 10.98
N SER A 7 0.06 -4.10 10.44
CA SER A 7 0.84 -5.33 10.30
C SER A 7 1.86 -5.21 9.16
N GLY A 8 2.80 -6.14 9.09
CA GLY A 8 3.74 -6.20 7.95
C GLY A 8 3.05 -6.35 6.59
N SER A 9 1.87 -6.99 6.56
CA SER A 9 1.05 -7.10 5.35
C SER A 9 0.45 -5.75 4.95
N ASP A 10 0.00 -4.95 5.92
CA ASP A 10 -0.56 -3.63 5.66
C ASP A 10 0.52 -2.68 5.14
N ILE A 11 1.70 -2.71 5.74
CA ILE A 11 2.86 -1.91 5.28
C ILE A 11 3.25 -2.31 3.85
N THR A 12 3.30 -3.61 3.56
CA THR A 12 3.59 -4.12 2.21
C THR A 12 2.55 -3.60 1.21
N SER A 13 1.28 -3.59 1.61
CA SER A 13 0.19 -3.07 0.78
C SER A 13 0.35 -1.56 0.53
N VAL A 14 0.73 -0.78 1.55
CA VAL A 14 1.00 0.67 1.42
C VAL A 14 2.13 0.92 0.43
N CYS A 15 3.24 0.22 0.57
CA CYS A 15 4.38 0.35 -0.33
C CYS A 15 4.02 -0.05 -1.76
N ARG A 16 3.24 -1.12 -1.95
CA ARG A 16 2.78 -1.55 -3.26
C ARG A 16 1.87 -0.51 -3.92
N ASP A 17 0.89 0.03 -3.19
CA ASP A 17 -0.02 1.04 -3.75
C ASP A 17 0.74 2.32 -4.11
N ALA A 18 1.63 2.80 -3.23
CA ALA A 18 2.47 3.96 -3.49
C ALA A 18 3.41 3.77 -4.71
N ALA A 19 3.98 2.57 -4.88
CA ALA A 19 4.82 2.22 -6.03
C ALA A 19 4.04 2.18 -7.35
N MET A 20 2.74 1.91 -7.31
CA MET A 20 1.88 1.89 -8.51
C MET A 20 1.33 3.27 -8.89
N MET A 21 1.45 4.29 -8.03
CA MET A 21 0.92 5.62 -8.30
C MET A 21 1.51 6.29 -9.56
N PRO A 22 2.83 6.24 -9.83
CA PRO A 22 3.39 6.75 -11.07
C PRO A 22 2.77 6.10 -12.31
N MET A 23 2.60 4.78 -12.28
CA MET A 23 1.94 4.04 -13.35
C MET A 23 0.49 4.50 -13.55
N ARG A 24 -0.29 4.65 -12.48
CA ARG A 24 -1.70 5.11 -12.58
C ARG A 24 -1.80 6.49 -13.23
N ARG A 25 -0.96 7.45 -12.83
CA ARG A 25 -0.92 8.81 -13.41
C ARG A 25 -0.64 8.82 -14.91
N ILE A 26 0.18 7.88 -15.37
CA ILE A 26 0.51 7.75 -16.80
C ILE A 26 -0.67 7.14 -17.54
N THR A 27 -1.23 6.04 -17.03
CA THR A 27 -2.36 5.35 -17.65
C THR A 27 -3.60 6.24 -17.76
N GLU A 28 -3.86 7.13 -16.80
CA GLU A 28 -4.95 8.12 -16.85
C GLU A 28 -4.83 9.11 -18.03
N LYS A 29 -3.63 9.32 -18.57
CA LYS A 29 -3.37 10.22 -19.70
C LYS A 29 -3.39 9.52 -21.05
N LEU A 30 -3.49 8.19 -21.07
CA LEU A 30 -3.48 7.39 -22.29
C LEU A 30 -4.91 7.01 -22.71
N SER A 31 -5.15 7.01 -24.01
CA SER A 31 -6.37 6.42 -24.58
C SER A 31 -6.27 4.89 -24.60
N MET A 32 -7.41 4.19 -24.69
CA MET A 32 -7.47 2.72 -24.71
C MET A 32 -6.59 2.10 -25.82
N SER A 33 -6.51 2.72 -26.99
CA SER A 33 -5.65 2.26 -28.09
C SER A 33 -4.16 2.41 -27.77
N GLN A 34 -3.77 3.46 -27.06
CA GLN A 34 -2.40 3.68 -26.61
C GLN A 34 -2.02 2.75 -25.45
N ILE A 35 -2.97 2.35 -24.60
CA ILE A 35 -2.72 1.37 -23.54
C ILE A 35 -2.43 -0.02 -24.12
N GLN A 36 -3.10 -0.40 -25.22
CA GLN A 36 -2.82 -1.67 -25.89
C GLN A 36 -1.42 -1.72 -26.51
N ASN A 37 -0.91 -0.58 -26.98
CA ASN A 37 0.41 -0.44 -27.58
C ASN A 37 1.14 0.77 -26.97
N ILE A 38 1.65 0.59 -25.75
CA ILE A 38 2.30 1.68 -25.02
C ILE A 38 3.60 2.09 -25.73
N PRO A 39 3.74 3.37 -26.15
CA PRO A 39 4.97 3.88 -26.76
C PRO A 39 6.18 3.72 -25.84
N GLN A 40 7.37 3.56 -26.42
CA GLN A 40 8.58 3.32 -25.63
C GLN A 40 8.91 4.53 -24.73
N GLU A 41 8.67 5.77 -25.18
CA GLU A 41 8.91 6.96 -24.36
C GLU A 41 8.00 7.02 -23.12
N VAL A 42 6.81 6.40 -23.20
CA VAL A 42 5.87 6.32 -22.08
C VAL A 42 6.28 5.22 -21.11
N LYS A 43 6.88 4.13 -21.58
CA LYS A 43 7.39 3.06 -20.71
C LYS A 43 8.50 3.55 -19.79
N GLU A 44 9.38 4.40 -20.28
CA GLU A 44 10.45 5.00 -19.47
C GLU A 44 9.89 5.84 -18.31
N GLN A 45 8.73 6.47 -18.50
CA GLN A 45 8.07 7.24 -17.45
C GLN A 45 7.53 6.36 -16.32
N PHE A 46 7.27 5.06 -16.54
CA PHE A 46 6.83 4.15 -15.47
C PHE A 46 7.89 3.95 -14.38
N HIS A 47 9.16 4.22 -14.68
CA HIS A 47 10.25 4.17 -13.70
C HIS A 47 10.36 5.44 -12.86
N SER A 48 9.42 6.38 -12.98
CA SER A 48 9.40 7.58 -12.15
C SER A 48 9.30 7.21 -10.66
N PRO A 49 10.11 7.83 -9.79
CA PRO A 49 10.09 7.53 -8.37
C PRO A 49 8.76 7.95 -7.75
N SER A 50 8.27 7.15 -6.80
CA SER A 50 7.14 7.55 -5.95
C SER A 50 7.57 8.70 -5.02
N ASN A 51 6.67 9.64 -4.79
CA ASN A 51 6.90 10.76 -3.90
C ASN A 51 6.13 10.56 -2.57
N MET A 52 6.32 11.46 -1.61
CA MET A 52 5.67 11.33 -0.29
C MET A 52 4.15 11.53 -0.32
N GLU A 53 3.63 12.19 -1.36
CA GLU A 53 2.19 12.32 -1.59
C GLU A 53 1.58 10.95 -1.96
N ASP A 54 2.30 10.15 -2.76
CA ASP A 54 1.88 8.78 -3.13
C ASP A 54 1.71 7.91 -1.88
N PHE A 55 2.67 7.98 -0.95
CA PHE A 55 2.57 7.30 0.33
C PHE A 55 1.44 7.84 1.21
N THR A 56 1.25 9.16 1.23
CA THR A 56 0.16 9.77 2.01
C THR A 56 -1.21 9.32 1.49
N ASN A 57 -1.37 9.25 0.18
CA ASN A 57 -2.57 8.76 -0.48
C ASN A 57 -2.77 7.26 -0.23
N ALA A 58 -1.72 6.44 -0.33
CA ALA A 58 -1.78 5.01 -0.03
C ALA A 58 -2.19 4.74 1.43
N ILE A 59 -1.63 5.47 2.39
CA ILE A 59 -1.98 5.37 3.82
C ILE A 59 -3.44 5.73 4.06
N SER A 60 -4.00 6.71 3.33
CA SER A 60 -5.41 7.08 3.48
C SER A 60 -6.38 6.00 2.98
N LYS A 61 -5.94 5.15 2.04
CA LYS A 61 -6.77 4.10 1.42
C LYS A 61 -6.66 2.77 2.14
N ILE A 62 -5.48 2.46 2.68
CA ILE A 62 -5.18 1.18 3.31
C ILE A 62 -5.29 1.36 4.80
N SER A 63 -6.21 0.65 5.44
CA SER A 63 -6.39 0.66 6.90
C SER A 63 -5.60 -0.48 7.56
N SER A 64 -5.28 -0.34 8.85
CA SER A 64 -4.68 -1.42 9.64
C SER A 64 -5.61 -2.63 9.69
N SER A 65 -5.11 -3.81 9.33
CA SER A 65 -5.87 -5.06 9.45
C SER A 65 -5.98 -5.55 10.89
N VAL A 66 -5.08 -5.07 11.77
CA VAL A 66 -5.07 -5.44 13.18
C VAL A 66 -5.73 -4.34 13.99
N SER A 67 -6.80 -4.69 14.72
CA SER A 67 -7.45 -3.78 15.66
C SER A 67 -6.88 -3.95 17.06
N LYS A 68 -6.86 -2.86 17.83
CA LYS A 68 -6.41 -2.86 19.23
C LYS A 68 -7.21 -3.85 20.09
N THR A 69 -8.49 -4.04 19.79
CA THR A 69 -9.36 -4.98 20.51
C THR A 69 -8.99 -6.45 20.26
N VAL A 70 -8.52 -6.78 19.05
CA VAL A 70 -8.02 -8.13 18.75
C VAL A 70 -6.71 -8.40 19.49
N LEU A 71 -5.82 -7.42 19.58
CA LEU A 71 -4.57 -7.56 20.34
C LEU A 71 -4.82 -7.84 21.82
N ILE A 72 -5.73 -7.10 22.45
CA ILE A 72 -6.10 -7.31 23.87
C ILE A 72 -6.63 -8.74 24.09
N LYS A 73 -7.54 -9.21 23.23
CA LYS A 73 -8.05 -10.59 23.33
C LYS A 73 -6.95 -11.64 23.16
N TYR A 74 -6.00 -11.37 22.26
CA TYR A 74 -4.86 -12.26 22.05
C TYR A 74 -3.94 -12.29 23.28
N GLU A 75 -3.68 -11.15 23.90
CA GLU A 75 -2.89 -11.05 25.14
C GLU A 75 -3.56 -11.76 26.31
N GLU A 76 -4.88 -11.59 26.47
CA GLU A 76 -5.68 -12.32 27.49
C GLU A 76 -5.59 -13.83 27.27
N TRP A 77 -5.77 -14.29 26.03
CA TRP A 77 -5.65 -15.70 25.68
C TRP A 77 -4.25 -16.26 25.92
N MET A 78 -3.21 -15.51 25.53
CA MET A 78 -1.81 -15.87 25.78
C MET A 78 -1.50 -15.93 27.28
N LYS A 79 -2.11 -15.09 28.11
CA LYS A 79 -1.94 -15.14 29.57
C LYS A 79 -2.59 -16.38 30.19
N GLU A 80 -3.73 -16.82 29.64
CA GLU A 80 -4.50 -17.94 30.17
C GLU A 80 -4.01 -19.30 29.66
N PHE A 81 -3.56 -19.37 28.40
CA PHE A 81 -3.23 -20.63 27.70
C PHE A 81 -1.85 -20.63 27.04
N GLY A 82 -1.10 -19.53 27.12
CA GLY A 82 0.22 -19.43 26.52
C GLY A 82 1.20 -20.39 27.17
N SER A 83 1.86 -21.21 26.36
CA SER A 83 2.98 -22.02 26.83
C SER A 83 4.16 -21.11 27.14
N SER A 84 4.76 -21.31 28.31
CA SER A 84 6.11 -20.86 28.65
C SER A 84 7.17 -21.52 27.77
#